data_AF-A0A842P8J3-F1
#
_entry.id   AF-A0A842P8J3-F1
#
_cell.length_a   1.000
_cell.length_b   1.000
_cell.length_c   1.000
_cell.angle_alpha   90.00
_cell.angle_beta   90.00
_cell.angle_gamma   90.00
#
_symmetry.space_group_name_H-M   'P 1'
#
loop_
_entity.id
_entity.type
_entity.pdbx_description
1 polymer ?
#
loop_
_entity_poly.entity_id
_entity_poly.type
_entity_poly.pdbx_seq_one_letter_code
_entity_poly.pdbx_strand_id
1 'polypeptide(L)'
;MNKRAIITSALPYANGEIHLGHVASTYLPADVTTRFLKQNGVDAYYVCASDDFGTPILIQSEKEGKTPANYVAHWNKRDYDDFTAFGIDFDYFYKTSSSENIAFVQDVFTKLNDAGHIYQKEIIQFYCNNDKKFLPDRYVKGVCPHCKAEDQYSDLCESCGRVPEEIIDPKCSLCGQTPTKEKTNHYFFKLKNFADSLSKWLDETTTLQKDVKKYVQNWIKSGLIDWDITRDIPWGVPVPLDGAEGKVFYGWFDNHLAYISTALKFLNDKGIDGKEFWNSADIYHFIGKDIVYHHYLFLPAMRLGLNEEYKLPNYIPTRGHLTLQGKKLSKSRNWYIGLKQFLGYYPADYLRFYLVSINPYSQDDLNFDWDDFTTRINSELIGNLGNFVNRALGFTKKAFDGKIPETESFDEKDSEAEAKIKSLASDVSTLMEQNHLDRALKKIMEVSSFFNQYFQHKEPWKNGPGTTNCVYLSVNAVRSFAIAIFPFMPKSAQKIWNQLGIDGNVSDISWTSQSELGVSSGHILGDASPLFARIEASDIEKYKKELGPSE
;
A
#
# COMPACT_ATOMS: atom_id res chain seq x y z
N MET A 1 -20.94 -4.62 2.83
CA MET A 1 -20.05 -4.07 1.79
C MET A 1 -20.94 -3.43 0.73
N ASN A 2 -20.69 -2.17 0.40
CA ASN A 2 -21.39 -1.48 -0.68
C ASN A 2 -21.01 -2.07 -2.04
N LYS A 3 -21.81 -1.81 -3.08
CA LYS A 3 -21.50 -2.22 -4.46
C LYS A 3 -20.40 -1.39 -5.13
N ARG A 4 -19.95 -0.32 -4.47
CA ARG A 4 -18.93 0.63 -4.96
C ARG A 4 -17.86 0.79 -3.90
N ALA A 5 -16.60 0.88 -4.32
CA ALA A 5 -15.48 1.15 -3.42
C ALA A 5 -14.46 2.09 -4.06
N ILE A 6 -13.89 2.98 -3.26
CA ILE A 6 -12.68 3.73 -3.62
C ILE A 6 -11.58 3.29 -2.68
N ILE A 7 -10.50 2.80 -3.27
CA ILE A 7 -9.31 2.37 -2.56
C ILE A 7 -8.22 3.40 -2.83
N THR A 8 -7.57 3.87 -1.77
CA THR A 8 -6.38 4.70 -1.89
C THR A 8 -5.27 4.16 -1.00
N SER A 9 -4.05 4.49 -1.36
CA SER A 9 -2.85 4.28 -0.56
C SER A 9 -2.21 5.61 -0.25
N ALA A 10 -1.49 5.69 0.87
CA ALA A 10 -0.64 6.84 1.20
C ALA A 10 0.14 7.30 -0.03
N LEU A 11 0.17 8.61 -0.28
CA LEU A 11 0.83 9.18 -1.46
C LEU A 11 2.35 8.99 -1.33
N PRO A 12 3.04 8.37 -2.31
CA PRO A 12 4.50 8.31 -2.30
C PRO A 12 5.08 9.71 -2.47
N TYR A 13 6.03 10.06 -1.61
CA TYR A 13 6.75 11.33 -1.70
C TYR A 13 7.72 11.31 -2.89
N ALA A 14 7.55 12.22 -3.85
CA ALA A 14 8.26 12.27 -5.14
C ALA A 14 9.73 12.74 -5.02
N ASN A 15 10.52 12.07 -4.17
CA ASN A 15 11.86 12.50 -3.81
C ASN A 15 12.85 11.36 -3.56
N GLY A 16 12.55 10.16 -4.04
CA GLY A 16 13.48 9.05 -3.91
C GLY A 16 12.86 7.70 -4.20
N GLU A 17 13.72 6.70 -4.33
CA GLU A 17 13.31 5.36 -4.72
C GLU A 17 12.35 4.70 -3.73
N ILE A 18 11.40 3.95 -4.29
CA ILE A 18 10.53 3.04 -3.55
C ILE A 18 11.34 1.84 -3.07
N HIS A 19 11.22 1.50 -1.79
CA HIS A 19 11.80 0.31 -1.17
C HIS A 19 10.73 -0.63 -0.64
N LEU A 20 11.13 -1.84 -0.24
CA LEU A 20 10.21 -2.88 0.25
C LEU A 20 9.28 -2.42 1.37
N GLY A 21 9.76 -1.54 2.26
CA GLY A 21 8.94 -1.01 3.36
C GLY A 21 7.73 -0.19 2.92
N HIS A 22 7.81 0.51 1.78
CA HIS A 22 6.69 1.27 1.25
C HIS A 22 5.59 0.32 0.76
N VAL A 23 5.97 -0.66 -0.07
CA VAL A 23 5.02 -1.61 -0.67
C VAL A 23 4.39 -2.54 0.35
N ALA A 24 5.14 -2.99 1.35
CA ALA A 24 4.66 -3.97 2.31
C ALA A 24 3.45 -3.45 3.08
N SER A 25 3.54 -2.28 3.71
CA SER A 25 2.50 -1.76 4.61
C SER A 25 1.31 -1.12 3.89
N THR A 26 1.54 -0.53 2.71
CA THR A 26 0.60 0.44 2.13
C THR A 26 0.02 -0.03 0.80
N TYR A 27 0.87 -0.32 -0.20
CA TYR A 27 0.41 -0.51 -1.58
C TYR A 27 0.00 -1.94 -1.89
N LEU A 28 0.75 -2.93 -1.39
CA LEU A 28 0.44 -4.34 -1.63
C LEU A 28 -0.88 -4.77 -0.97
N PRO A 29 -1.17 -4.42 0.30
CA PRO A 29 -2.47 -4.74 0.89
C PRO A 29 -3.64 -4.07 0.16
N ALA A 30 -3.45 -2.85 -0.35
CA ALA A 30 -4.47 -2.15 -1.13
C ALA A 30 -4.75 -2.84 -2.47
N ASP A 31 -3.72 -3.25 -3.19
CA ASP A 31 -3.84 -3.99 -4.46
C ASP A 31 -4.53 -5.36 -4.27
N VAL A 32 -4.11 -6.13 -3.26
CA VAL A 32 -4.74 -7.42 -2.91
C VAL A 32 -6.22 -7.21 -2.58
N THR A 33 -6.54 -6.20 -1.78
CA THR A 33 -7.94 -5.89 -1.42
C THR A 33 -8.75 -5.50 -2.65
N THR A 34 -8.20 -4.65 -3.52
CA THR A 34 -8.87 -4.20 -4.75
C THR A 34 -9.19 -5.37 -5.67
N ARG A 35 -8.24 -6.28 -5.89
CA ARG A 35 -8.44 -7.48 -6.72
C ARG A 35 -9.55 -8.37 -6.16
N PHE A 36 -9.56 -8.58 -4.85
CA PHE A 36 -10.61 -9.33 -4.16
C PHE A 36 -11.99 -8.67 -4.32
N LEU A 37 -12.08 -7.35 -4.16
CA LEU A 37 -13.33 -6.60 -4.33
C LEU A 37 -13.85 -6.71 -5.77
N LYS A 38 -12.98 -6.52 -6.76
CA LYS A 38 -13.32 -6.66 -8.19
C LYS A 38 -13.84 -8.07 -8.52
N GLN A 39 -13.18 -9.12 -8.02
CA GLN A 39 -13.65 -10.51 -8.22
C GLN A 39 -14.97 -10.81 -7.50
N ASN A 40 -15.37 -10.03 -6.50
CA ASN A 40 -16.68 -10.10 -5.87
C ASN A 40 -17.73 -9.20 -6.54
N GLY A 41 -17.42 -8.64 -7.72
CA GLY A 41 -18.33 -7.80 -8.49
C GLY A 41 -18.56 -6.41 -7.89
N VAL A 42 -17.69 -5.95 -7.00
CA VAL A 42 -17.70 -4.57 -6.50
C VAL A 42 -17.10 -3.67 -7.57
N ASP A 43 -17.77 -2.57 -7.89
CA ASP A 43 -17.23 -1.49 -8.72
C ASP A 43 -16.17 -0.73 -7.90
N ALA A 44 -14.96 -1.27 -7.89
CA ALA A 44 -13.86 -0.86 -7.04
C ALA A 44 -12.77 -0.18 -7.86
N TYR A 45 -12.40 1.05 -7.48
CA TYR A 45 -11.33 1.79 -8.14
C TYR A 45 -10.18 2.08 -7.17
N TYR A 46 -8.98 1.65 -7.56
CA TYR A 46 -7.76 1.91 -6.81
C TYR A 46 -7.01 3.10 -7.41
N VAL A 47 -7.05 4.22 -6.70
CA VAL A 47 -6.42 5.47 -7.13
C VAL A 47 -5.31 5.89 -6.18
N CYS A 48 -4.25 6.48 -6.73
CA CYS A 48 -3.16 7.05 -5.96
C CYS A 48 -2.58 8.25 -6.72
N ALA A 49 -1.72 9.02 -6.09
CA ALA A 49 -1.01 10.14 -6.67
C ALA A 49 0.33 10.30 -5.97
N SER A 50 1.32 10.89 -6.63
CA SER A 50 2.54 11.30 -5.93
C SER A 50 2.31 12.57 -5.12
N ASP A 51 2.94 12.64 -3.94
CA ASP A 51 3.14 13.88 -3.19
C ASP A 51 4.34 14.62 -3.78
N ASP A 52 4.01 15.66 -4.55
CA ASP A 52 4.92 16.44 -5.36
C ASP A 52 5.36 17.76 -4.70
N PHE A 53 4.89 18.11 -3.51
CA PHE A 53 5.14 19.44 -2.94
C PHE A 53 6.05 19.43 -1.71
N GLY A 54 6.44 20.64 -1.29
CA GLY A 54 7.17 20.84 -0.03
C GLY A 54 8.67 21.02 -0.16
N THR A 55 9.26 21.34 0.99
CA THR A 55 10.66 21.77 1.12
C THR A 55 11.69 20.71 0.68
N PRO A 56 11.57 19.42 1.02
CA PRO A 56 12.57 18.43 0.61
C PRO A 56 12.74 18.32 -0.92
N ILE A 57 11.65 18.43 -1.68
CA ILE A 57 11.68 18.45 -3.15
C ILE A 57 12.43 19.67 -3.67
N LEU A 58 12.20 20.86 -3.10
CA LEU A 58 12.94 22.07 -3.46
C LEU A 58 14.44 21.87 -3.26
N ILE A 59 14.85 21.46 -2.05
CA ILE A 59 16.27 21.25 -1.71
C ILE A 59 16.92 20.26 -2.68
N GLN A 60 16.25 19.14 -2.99
CA GLN A 60 16.84 18.11 -3.84
C GLN A 60 16.85 18.50 -5.32
N SER A 61 15.81 19.17 -5.80
CA SER A 61 15.78 19.70 -7.17
C SER A 61 16.87 20.75 -7.40
N GLU A 62 17.11 21.66 -6.44
CA GLU A 62 18.19 22.64 -6.47
C GLU A 62 19.57 21.97 -6.50
N LYS A 63 19.80 20.95 -5.65
CA LYS A 63 21.04 20.16 -5.64
C LYS A 63 21.33 19.46 -6.96
N GLU A 64 20.28 19.01 -7.67
CA GLU A 64 20.40 18.35 -8.97
C GLU A 64 20.39 19.33 -10.16
N GLY A 65 20.28 20.63 -9.92
CA GLY A 65 20.17 21.63 -10.98
C GLY A 65 18.90 21.49 -11.83
N LYS A 66 17.81 20.96 -11.26
CA LYS A 66 16.52 20.77 -11.92
C LYS A 66 15.48 21.73 -11.35
N THR A 67 14.50 22.11 -12.16
CA THR A 67 13.27 22.75 -11.65
C THR A 67 12.46 21.73 -10.82
N PRO A 68 11.74 22.14 -9.77
CA PRO A 68 10.88 21.24 -9.00
C PRO A 68 9.88 20.44 -9.86
N ALA A 69 9.25 21.08 -10.84
CA ALA A 69 8.31 20.43 -11.76
C ALA A 69 8.94 19.26 -12.54
N ASN A 70 10.11 19.48 -13.16
CA ASN A 70 10.84 18.41 -13.85
C ASN A 70 11.33 17.32 -12.90
N TYR A 71 11.72 17.70 -11.68
CA TYR A 71 12.17 16.76 -10.66
C TYR A 71 11.06 15.80 -10.22
N VAL A 72 9.88 16.31 -9.88
CA VAL A 72 8.75 15.47 -9.47
C VAL A 72 8.15 14.69 -10.63
N ALA A 73 8.14 15.25 -11.84
CA ALA A 73 7.68 14.52 -13.03
C ALA A 73 8.53 13.27 -13.30
N HIS A 74 9.85 13.36 -13.05
CA HIS A 74 10.73 12.20 -13.13
C HIS A 74 10.35 11.13 -12.10
N TRP A 75 10.20 11.51 -10.82
CA TRP A 75 9.89 10.58 -9.74
C TRP A 75 8.49 9.99 -9.85
N ASN A 76 7.47 10.79 -10.19
CA ASN A 76 6.11 10.31 -10.44
C ASN A 76 6.11 9.18 -11.49
N LYS A 77 6.78 9.39 -12.62
CA LYS A 77 6.92 8.34 -13.65
C LYS A 77 7.69 7.14 -13.12
N ARG A 78 8.80 7.36 -12.43
CA ARG A 78 9.67 6.31 -11.90
C ARG A 78 8.93 5.40 -10.93
N ASP A 79 8.16 6.00 -10.02
CA ASP A 79 7.38 5.29 -9.01
C ASP A 79 6.26 4.48 -9.65
N TYR A 80 5.52 5.07 -10.61
CA TYR A 80 4.51 4.34 -11.37
C TYR A 80 5.09 3.11 -12.08
N ASP A 81 6.22 3.28 -12.79
CA ASP A 81 6.88 2.17 -13.47
C ASP A 81 7.32 1.06 -12.49
N ASP A 82 7.86 1.42 -11.32
CA ASP A 82 8.30 0.47 -10.28
C ASP A 82 7.11 -0.26 -9.63
N PHE A 83 5.99 0.43 -9.36
CA PHE A 83 4.76 -0.18 -8.85
C PHE A 83 4.14 -1.14 -9.89
N THR A 84 4.06 -0.74 -11.15
CA THR A 84 3.57 -1.61 -12.24
C THR A 84 4.47 -2.83 -12.41
N ALA A 85 5.79 -2.69 -12.33
CA ALA A 85 6.72 -3.81 -12.39
C ALA A 85 6.49 -4.82 -11.24
N PHE A 86 6.17 -4.31 -10.04
CA PHE A 86 5.78 -5.12 -8.89
C PHE A 86 4.38 -5.75 -9.00
N GLY A 87 3.58 -5.35 -10.00
CA GLY A 87 2.23 -5.85 -10.22
C GLY A 87 1.17 -5.15 -9.37
N ILE A 88 1.43 -3.93 -8.92
CA ILE A 88 0.38 -3.04 -8.38
C ILE A 88 -0.40 -2.47 -9.56
N ASP A 89 -1.72 -2.62 -9.52
CA ASP A 89 -2.62 -2.24 -10.61
C ASP A 89 -3.51 -1.08 -10.17
N PHE A 90 -2.98 0.14 -10.32
CA PHE A 90 -3.76 1.36 -10.11
C PHE A 90 -4.70 1.60 -11.30
N ASP A 91 -5.96 1.83 -11.01
CA ASP A 91 -6.93 2.34 -12.00
C ASP A 91 -6.57 3.76 -12.44
N TYR A 92 -5.97 4.55 -11.54
CA TYR A 92 -5.43 5.87 -11.84
C TYR A 92 -4.27 6.26 -10.91
N PHE A 93 -3.15 6.69 -11.48
CA PHE A 93 -1.99 7.21 -10.74
C PHE A 93 -1.71 8.65 -11.19
N TYR A 94 -1.92 9.61 -10.30
CA TYR A 94 -1.89 11.03 -10.61
C TYR A 94 -0.83 11.78 -9.81
N LYS A 95 -1.05 13.06 -9.52
CA LYS A 95 -0.09 13.92 -8.84
C LYS A 95 -0.74 15.09 -8.10
N THR A 96 -0.18 15.47 -6.96
CA THR A 96 -0.66 16.63 -6.18
C THR A 96 -0.40 17.95 -6.90
N SER A 97 0.61 18.02 -7.78
CA SER A 97 0.95 19.19 -8.59
C SER A 97 0.04 19.45 -9.80
N SER A 98 -1.03 18.66 -9.94
CA SER A 98 -2.01 18.82 -11.03
C SER A 98 -2.87 20.06 -10.88
N SER A 99 -3.34 20.61 -12.00
CA SER A 99 -4.26 21.75 -12.04
C SER A 99 -5.56 21.48 -11.28
N GLU A 100 -6.08 20.25 -11.37
CA GLU A 100 -7.33 19.85 -10.73
C GLU A 100 -7.16 19.76 -9.21
N ASN A 101 -6.03 19.25 -8.73
CA ASN A 101 -5.76 19.24 -7.30
C ASN A 101 -5.54 20.66 -6.76
N ILE A 102 -4.77 21.50 -7.47
CA ILE A 102 -4.55 22.90 -7.09
C ILE A 102 -5.89 23.64 -6.95
N ALA A 103 -6.75 23.55 -7.96
CA ALA A 103 -8.07 24.18 -7.94
C ALA A 103 -8.96 23.62 -6.82
N PHE A 104 -8.93 22.30 -6.59
CA PHE A 104 -9.71 21.66 -5.53
C PHE A 104 -9.25 22.09 -4.13
N VAL A 105 -7.95 22.15 -3.88
CA VAL A 105 -7.39 22.60 -2.60
C VAL A 105 -7.75 24.07 -2.34
N GLN A 106 -7.69 24.92 -3.37
CA GLN A 106 -8.09 26.33 -3.26
C GLN A 106 -9.59 26.50 -2.98
N ASP A 107 -10.46 25.71 -3.62
CA ASP A 107 -11.90 25.68 -3.34
C ASP A 107 -12.19 25.25 -1.89
N VAL A 108 -11.57 24.16 -1.44
CA VAL A 108 -11.72 23.66 -0.07
C VAL A 108 -11.23 24.69 0.95
N PHE A 109 -10.08 25.31 0.71
CA PHE A 109 -9.57 26.37 1.57
C PHE A 109 -10.57 27.53 1.66
N THR A 110 -11.10 27.99 0.53
CA THR A 110 -12.05 29.11 0.49
C THR A 110 -13.29 28.79 1.32
N LYS A 111 -13.87 27.60 1.14
CA LYS A 111 -15.02 27.13 1.92
C LYS A 111 -14.72 27.07 3.43
N LEU A 112 -13.57 26.53 3.81
CA LEU A 112 -13.16 26.46 5.22
C LEU A 112 -12.90 27.84 5.83
N ASN A 113 -12.33 28.75 5.03
CA ASN A 113 -12.09 30.13 5.44
C ASN A 113 -13.40 30.89 5.64
N ASP A 114 -14.33 30.80 4.69
CA ASP A 114 -15.63 31.45 4.74
C ASP A 114 -16.51 30.92 5.88
N ALA A 115 -16.37 29.63 6.21
CA ALA A 115 -16.99 29.01 7.39
C ALA A 115 -16.31 29.41 8.73
N GLY A 116 -15.25 30.22 8.69
CA GLY A 116 -14.54 30.69 9.88
C GLY A 116 -13.64 29.65 10.54
N HIS A 117 -13.27 28.58 9.83
CA HIS A 117 -12.37 27.52 10.32
C HIS A 117 -10.88 27.86 10.13
N ILE A 118 -10.57 28.93 9.41
CA ILE A 118 -9.21 29.44 9.22
C ILE A 118 -9.03 30.77 9.97
N TYR A 119 -7.82 31.04 10.47
CA TYR A 119 -7.42 32.36 10.95
C TYR A 119 -5.97 32.67 10.63
N GLN A 120 -5.62 33.96 10.58
CA GLN A 120 -4.26 34.42 10.36
C GLN A 120 -3.55 34.68 11.70
N LYS A 121 -2.25 34.39 11.75
CA LYS A 121 -1.38 34.65 12.90
C LYS A 121 0.02 35.00 12.44
N GLU A 122 0.61 36.04 13.03
CA GLU A 122 2.02 36.38 12.84
C GLU A 122 2.90 35.36 13.58
N ILE A 123 3.89 34.81 12.89
CA ILE A 123 4.91 33.92 13.43
C ILE A 123 6.32 34.47 13.17
N ILE A 124 7.30 33.97 13.92
CA ILE A 124 8.70 34.29 13.74
C ILE A 124 9.39 33.08 13.10
N GLN A 125 10.10 33.31 11.99
CA GLN A 125 10.84 32.27 11.27
C GLN A 125 12.26 32.73 10.95
N PHE A 126 13.14 31.77 10.66
CA PHE A 126 14.47 32.09 10.16
C PHE A 126 14.42 32.61 8.72
N TYR A 127 15.29 33.57 8.40
CA TYR A 127 15.43 34.17 7.08
C TYR A 127 16.91 34.26 6.71
N CYS A 128 17.24 33.89 5.48
CA CYS A 128 18.59 34.07 4.95
C CYS A 128 18.68 35.37 4.18
N ASN A 129 19.46 36.33 4.68
CA ASN A 129 19.71 37.60 3.99
C ASN A 129 20.51 37.44 2.70
N ASN A 130 21.32 36.37 2.58
CA ASN A 130 22.09 36.06 1.38
C ASN A 130 21.19 35.47 0.28
N ASP A 131 20.46 34.41 0.62
CA ASP A 131 19.62 33.67 -0.34
C ASP A 131 18.23 34.31 -0.52
N LYS A 132 17.94 35.37 0.24
CA LYS A 132 16.71 36.18 0.22
C LYS A 132 15.43 35.33 0.30
N LYS A 133 15.41 34.39 1.23
CA LYS A 133 14.27 33.48 1.46
C LYS A 133 14.11 33.13 2.94
N PHE A 134 12.87 32.86 3.33
CA PHE A 134 12.58 32.21 4.60
C PHE A 134 13.14 30.79 4.59
N LEU A 135 13.54 30.32 5.77
CA LEU A 135 14.14 29.02 6.00
C LEU A 135 13.20 28.17 6.85
N PRO A 136 12.25 27.45 6.23
CA PRO A 136 11.54 26.34 6.86
C PRO A 136 12.52 25.33 7.47
N ASP A 137 12.06 24.45 8.36
CA ASP A 137 12.91 23.67 9.26
C ASP A 137 14.10 22.95 8.58
N ARG A 138 13.86 22.29 7.43
CA ARG A 138 14.89 21.57 6.66
C ARG A 138 15.95 22.48 6.01
N TYR A 139 15.70 23.78 5.93
CA TYR A 139 16.68 24.77 5.46
C TYR A 139 17.60 25.27 6.57
N VAL A 140 17.33 24.93 7.84
CA VAL A 140 18.14 25.34 8.99
C VAL A 140 18.90 24.13 9.53
N LYS A 141 20.22 24.27 9.66
CA LYS A 141 21.09 23.29 10.30
C LYS A 141 21.90 23.92 11.42
N GLY A 142 22.36 23.12 12.36
CA GLY A 142 23.31 23.55 13.37
C GLY A 142 23.60 22.44 14.36
N VAL A 143 23.83 22.81 15.61
CA VAL A 143 24.18 21.87 16.68
C VAL A 143 22.93 21.44 17.45
N CYS A 144 22.75 20.13 17.63
CA CYS A 144 21.65 19.59 18.41
C CYS A 144 21.76 20.04 19.87
N PRO A 145 20.70 20.66 20.45
CA PRO A 145 20.75 21.14 21.83
C PRO A 145 20.89 20.00 22.85
N HIS A 146 20.41 18.79 22.51
CA HIS A 146 20.39 17.64 23.40
C HIS A 146 21.66 16.80 23.37
N CYS A 147 22.13 16.35 22.18
CA CYS A 147 23.28 15.45 22.07
C CYS A 147 24.56 16.12 21.58
N LYS A 148 24.52 17.41 21.25
CA LYS A 148 25.66 18.21 20.74
C LYS A 148 26.23 17.73 19.40
N ALA A 149 25.55 16.84 18.69
CA ALA A 149 25.90 16.50 17.31
C ALA A 149 25.80 17.75 16.43
N GLU A 150 26.81 17.97 15.59
CA GLU A 150 26.87 19.05 14.60
C GLU A 150 26.07 18.68 13.33
N ASP A 151 25.82 19.66 12.45
CA ASP A 151 25.13 19.49 11.15
C ASP A 151 23.72 18.86 11.19
N GLN A 152 22.97 19.09 12.27
CA GLN A 152 21.62 18.57 12.47
C GLN A 152 20.55 19.55 12.00
N TYR A 153 19.48 19.06 11.37
CA TYR A 153 18.33 19.88 10.94
C TYR A 153 17.46 20.31 12.12
N SER A 154 16.71 21.40 11.98
CA SER A 154 15.83 21.90 13.04
C SER A 154 14.55 21.09 13.25
N ASP A 155 14.15 20.23 12.31
CA ASP A 155 12.98 19.34 12.46
C ASP A 155 13.34 17.97 13.07
N LEU A 156 14.58 17.51 12.95
CA LEU A 156 15.02 16.22 13.47
C LEU A 156 16.54 16.14 13.60
N CYS A 157 17.02 15.75 14.79
CA CYS A 157 18.40 15.31 14.97
C CYS A 157 18.54 13.85 14.55
N GLU A 158 19.33 13.57 13.52
CA GLU A 158 19.59 12.20 13.02
C GLU A 158 20.47 11.39 13.99
N SER A 159 21.24 12.06 14.85
CA SER A 159 22.11 11.40 15.84
C SER A 159 21.33 10.87 17.05
N CYS A 160 20.42 11.66 17.64
CA CYS A 160 19.69 11.26 18.85
C CYS A 160 18.18 11.05 18.64
N GLY A 161 17.66 11.30 17.44
CA GLY A 161 16.27 11.08 17.07
C GLY A 161 15.26 12.06 17.68
N ARG A 162 15.72 13.14 18.33
CA ARG A 162 14.83 14.16 18.95
C ARG A 162 14.62 15.34 18.01
N VAL A 163 13.44 15.96 18.10
CA VAL A 163 13.16 17.27 17.49
C VAL A 163 13.81 18.36 18.35
N PRO A 164 14.77 19.14 17.82
CA PRO A 164 15.37 20.25 18.56
C PRO A 164 14.34 21.33 18.95
N GLU A 165 14.36 21.77 20.20
CA GLU A 165 13.54 22.93 20.62
C GLU A 165 14.04 24.22 19.95
N GLU A 166 15.35 24.43 19.96
CA GLU A 166 16.03 25.48 19.19
C GLU A 166 17.41 24.96 18.77
N ILE A 167 17.72 25.10 17.48
CA ILE A 167 19.04 24.74 16.95
C ILE A 167 20.07 25.75 17.44
N ILE A 168 21.19 25.24 17.98
CA ILE A 168 22.33 26.07 18.39
C ILE A 168 23.19 26.37 17.17
N ASP A 169 23.72 27.60 17.07
CA ASP A 169 24.49 28.09 15.91
C ASP A 169 23.78 27.80 14.57
N PRO A 170 22.56 28.35 14.37
CA PRO A 170 21.80 28.08 13.17
C PRO A 170 22.55 28.61 11.95
N LYS A 171 22.59 27.78 10.90
CA LYS A 171 23.16 28.07 9.60
C LYS A 171 22.15 27.72 8.52
N CYS A 172 22.13 28.52 7.48
CA CYS A 172 21.42 28.18 6.27
C CYS A 172 22.05 26.94 5.63
N SER A 173 21.25 25.91 5.39
CA SER A 173 21.71 24.65 4.76
C SER A 173 22.16 24.82 3.31
N LEU A 174 21.85 25.95 2.67
CA LEU A 174 22.23 26.27 1.29
C LEU A 174 23.58 26.98 1.23
N CYS A 175 23.71 28.14 1.89
CA CYS A 175 24.91 28.99 1.80
C CYS A 175 25.80 28.99 3.05
N GLY A 176 25.41 28.32 4.13
CA GLY A 176 26.15 28.25 5.39
C GLY A 176 26.10 29.52 6.26
N GLN A 177 25.47 30.60 5.79
CA GLN A 177 25.37 31.86 6.54
C GLN A 177 24.41 31.76 7.72
N THR A 178 24.68 32.50 8.79
CA THR A 178 23.80 32.61 9.95
C THR A 178 22.50 33.34 9.57
N PRO A 179 21.31 32.73 9.77
CA PRO A 179 20.04 33.36 9.45
C PRO A 179 19.60 34.36 10.53
N THR A 180 18.76 35.32 10.16
CA THR A 180 18.07 36.23 11.10
C THR A 180 16.66 35.73 11.38
N LYS A 181 16.03 36.22 12.46
CA LYS A 181 14.62 35.93 12.77
C LYS A 181 13.75 37.06 12.22
N GLU A 182 12.81 36.72 11.34
CA GLU A 182 11.90 37.67 10.69
C GLU A 182 10.44 37.27 10.98
N LYS A 183 9.55 38.26 10.92
CA LYS A 183 8.10 38.06 11.11
C LYS A 183 7.44 37.74 9.77
N THR A 184 6.51 36.79 9.78
CA THR A 184 5.71 36.41 8.61
C THR A 184 4.31 35.99 9.06
N ASN A 185 3.29 36.30 8.24
CA ASN A 185 1.92 35.91 8.53
C ASN A 185 1.63 34.51 7.99
N HIS A 186 1.07 33.65 8.83
CA HIS A 186 0.67 32.30 8.47
C HIS A 186 -0.82 32.09 8.75
N TYR A 187 -1.41 31.12 8.08
CA TYR A 187 -2.80 30.73 8.24
C TYR A 187 -2.88 29.42 9.01
N PHE A 188 -3.84 29.33 9.92
CA PHE A 188 -4.02 28.20 10.82
C PHE A 188 -5.42 27.62 10.69
N PHE A 189 -5.51 26.29 10.63
CA PHE A 189 -6.76 25.54 10.69
C PHE A 189 -7.16 25.29 12.15
N LYS A 190 -8.41 25.64 12.48
CA LYS A 190 -8.99 25.52 13.83
C LYS A 190 -9.37 24.07 14.17
N LEU A 191 -8.39 23.16 14.14
CA LEU A 191 -8.60 21.73 14.41
C LEU A 191 -9.34 21.48 15.73
N LYS A 192 -9.05 22.29 16.76
CA LYS A 192 -9.67 22.14 18.08
C LYS A 192 -11.20 22.20 18.05
N ASN A 193 -11.78 22.91 17.08
CA ASN A 193 -13.23 23.06 16.95
C ASN A 193 -13.92 21.76 16.51
N PHE A 194 -13.16 20.77 16.04
CA PHE A 194 -13.69 19.49 15.55
C PHE A 194 -13.52 18.34 16.54
N ALA A 195 -12.98 18.57 17.74
CA ALA A 195 -12.68 17.53 18.73
C ALA A 195 -13.88 16.62 19.03
N ASP A 196 -15.05 17.20 19.30
CA ASP A 196 -16.26 16.44 19.64
C ASP A 196 -16.78 15.61 18.47
N SER A 197 -16.89 16.23 17.29
CA SER A 197 -17.34 15.55 16.06
C SER A 197 -16.38 14.44 15.63
N LEU A 198 -15.07 14.67 15.75
CA LEU A 198 -14.05 13.64 15.51
C LEU A 198 -14.18 12.49 16.50
N SER A 199 -14.32 12.79 17.79
CA SER A 199 -14.48 11.75 18.82
C SER A 199 -15.72 10.90 18.55
N LYS A 200 -16.83 11.55 18.20
CA LYS A 200 -18.08 10.88 17.84
C LYS A 200 -17.93 9.99 16.60
N TRP A 201 -17.35 10.51 15.51
CA TRP A 201 -17.12 9.74 14.29
C TRP A 201 -16.24 8.51 14.56
N LEU A 202 -15.15 8.71 15.32
CA LEU A 202 -14.29 7.62 15.76
C LEU A 202 -15.12 6.59 16.51
N ASP A 203 -15.92 7.00 17.50
CA ASP A 203 -16.77 6.13 18.32
C ASP A 203 -17.75 5.29 17.51
N GLU A 204 -18.44 5.90 16.56
CA GLU A 204 -19.49 5.27 15.75
C GLU A 204 -18.94 4.37 14.64
N THR A 205 -17.72 4.62 14.15
CA THR A 205 -17.12 3.84 13.05
C THR A 205 -16.50 2.54 13.57
N THR A 206 -17.24 1.43 13.46
CA THR A 206 -16.85 0.11 14.00
C THR A 206 -15.79 -0.63 13.18
N THR A 207 -15.59 -0.21 11.92
CA THR A 207 -14.67 -0.82 10.94
C THR A 207 -13.22 -0.38 11.11
N LEU A 208 -12.94 0.66 11.89
CA LEU A 208 -11.57 1.11 12.18
C LEU A 208 -10.88 0.22 13.22
N GLN A 209 -9.56 0.07 13.10
CA GLN A 209 -8.76 -0.67 14.08
C GLN A 209 -8.90 -0.05 15.48
N LYS A 210 -9.29 -0.88 16.46
CA LYS A 210 -9.61 -0.45 17.83
C LYS A 210 -8.45 0.26 18.51
N ASP A 211 -7.24 -0.27 18.39
CA ASP A 211 -6.06 0.29 19.06
C ASP A 211 -5.65 1.64 18.46
N VAL A 212 -5.74 1.78 17.14
CA VAL A 212 -5.47 3.03 16.42
C VAL A 212 -6.48 4.11 16.81
N LYS A 213 -7.77 3.75 16.81
CA LYS A 213 -8.85 4.63 17.27
C LYS A 213 -8.62 5.10 18.70
N LYS A 214 -8.27 4.19 19.61
CA LYS A 214 -8.00 4.51 21.01
C LYS A 214 -6.81 5.47 21.17
N TYR A 215 -5.74 5.26 20.40
CA TYR A 215 -4.59 6.17 20.36
C TYR A 215 -5.03 7.59 19.97
N VAL A 216 -5.82 7.73 18.91
CA VAL A 216 -6.30 9.05 18.45
C VAL A 216 -7.29 9.67 19.43
N GLN A 217 -8.20 8.89 20.03
CA GLN A 217 -9.10 9.41 21.06
C GLN A 217 -8.35 9.95 22.28
N ASN A 218 -7.26 9.30 22.69
CA ASN A 218 -6.44 9.81 23.78
C ASN A 218 -5.80 11.15 23.41
N TRP A 219 -5.35 11.32 22.16
CA TRP A 219 -4.86 12.61 21.68
C TRP A 219 -5.96 13.69 21.74
N ILE A 220 -7.18 13.38 21.26
CA ILE A 220 -8.32 14.32 21.35
C ILE A 220 -8.56 14.73 22.81
N LYS A 221 -8.54 13.78 23.75
CA LYS A 221 -8.72 14.03 25.19
C LYS A 221 -7.61 14.89 25.81
N SER A 222 -6.39 14.78 25.30
CA SER A 222 -5.26 15.63 25.75
C SER A 222 -5.37 17.09 25.28
N GLY A 223 -6.29 17.39 24.36
CA GLY A 223 -6.51 18.73 23.82
C GLY A 223 -5.85 18.91 22.46
N LEU A 224 -6.67 19.09 21.43
CA LEU A 224 -6.19 19.43 20.09
C LEU A 224 -5.74 20.89 20.04
N ILE A 225 -4.66 21.14 19.30
CA ILE A 225 -4.18 22.49 18.99
C ILE A 225 -4.51 22.83 17.53
N ASP A 226 -4.52 24.12 17.20
CA ASP A 226 -4.70 24.59 15.82
C ASP A 226 -3.38 24.47 15.04
N TRP A 227 -3.45 24.10 13.77
CA TRP A 227 -2.28 23.77 12.96
C TRP A 227 -2.05 24.76 11.83
N ASP A 228 -0.80 25.14 11.63
CA ASP A 228 -0.37 25.97 10.51
C ASP A 228 -0.52 25.20 9.18
N ILE A 229 -1.21 25.82 8.23
CA ILE A 229 -1.50 25.26 6.91
C ILE A 229 -0.70 25.94 5.80
N THR A 230 0.25 26.83 6.11
CA THR A 230 0.98 27.60 5.08
C THR A 230 2.50 27.54 5.23
N ARG A 231 3.21 27.76 4.12
CA ARG A 231 4.68 27.80 4.05
C ARG A 231 5.14 28.93 3.13
N ASP A 232 6.23 29.58 3.52
CA ASP A 232 6.93 30.59 2.73
C ASP A 232 7.93 29.94 1.76
N ILE A 233 7.41 29.18 0.78
CA ILE A 233 8.22 28.51 -0.24
C ILE A 233 7.59 28.67 -1.64
N PRO A 234 8.37 28.64 -2.72
CA PRO A 234 7.87 28.85 -4.08
C PRO A 234 7.21 27.62 -4.73
N TRP A 235 7.17 26.47 -4.04
CA TRP A 235 6.70 25.20 -4.61
C TRP A 235 5.66 24.53 -3.71
N GLY A 236 4.39 24.68 -4.11
CA GLY A 236 3.20 24.23 -3.40
C GLY A 236 1.95 24.81 -4.05
N VAL A 237 0.78 24.47 -3.52
CA VAL A 237 -0.49 25.08 -3.95
C VAL A 237 -0.57 26.53 -3.44
N PRO A 238 -0.69 27.55 -4.31
CA PRO A 238 -0.76 28.95 -3.86
C PRO A 238 -2.01 29.25 -3.03
N VAL A 239 -1.85 30.06 -1.98
CA VAL A 239 -2.97 30.52 -1.14
C VAL A 239 -3.80 31.57 -1.90
N PRO A 240 -5.11 31.37 -2.10
CA PRO A 240 -5.94 32.25 -2.93
C PRO A 240 -6.46 33.48 -2.14
N LEU A 241 -5.57 34.21 -1.49
CA LEU A 241 -5.90 35.43 -0.73
C LEU A 241 -5.00 36.60 -1.12
N ASP A 242 -5.59 37.79 -1.19
CA ASP A 242 -4.83 39.04 -1.35
C ASP A 242 -3.89 39.23 -0.15
N GLY A 243 -2.61 39.53 -0.41
CA GLY A 243 -1.60 39.69 0.65
C GLY A 243 -0.94 38.37 1.11
N ALA A 244 -1.29 37.24 0.50
CA ALA A 244 -0.64 35.94 0.72
C ALA A 244 0.35 35.59 -0.41
N GLU A 245 0.84 36.57 -1.17
CA GLU A 245 1.76 36.34 -2.29
C GLU A 245 3.05 35.65 -1.80
N GLY A 246 3.49 34.64 -2.54
CA GLY A 246 4.66 33.83 -2.17
C GLY A 246 4.40 32.77 -1.10
N LYS A 247 3.16 32.64 -0.61
CA LYS A 247 2.76 31.58 0.32
C LYS A 247 2.08 30.44 -0.43
N VAL A 248 2.39 29.23 0.02
CA VAL A 248 1.73 28.01 -0.45
C VAL A 248 1.16 27.23 0.73
N PHE A 249 0.20 26.35 0.46
CA PHE A 249 -0.27 25.41 1.47
C PHE A 249 0.85 24.45 1.87
N TYR A 250 0.86 24.13 3.16
CA TYR A 250 1.75 23.12 3.70
C TYR A 250 1.27 21.73 3.24
N GLY A 251 2.21 20.88 2.82
CA GLY A 251 1.97 19.55 2.26
C GLY A 251 1.05 18.61 3.05
N TRP A 252 0.82 18.82 4.35
CA TRP A 252 -0.18 18.01 5.05
C TRP A 252 -1.62 18.41 4.69
N PHE A 253 -1.86 19.69 4.38
CA PHE A 253 -3.19 20.22 4.08
C PHE A 253 -3.66 19.80 2.67
N ASP A 254 -2.79 19.83 1.67
CA ASP A 254 -3.13 19.48 0.28
C ASP A 254 -3.20 17.96 0.05
N ASN A 255 -2.29 17.18 0.63
CA ASN A 255 -2.19 15.74 0.41
C ASN A 255 -3.48 14.99 0.75
N HIS A 256 -4.17 15.41 1.81
CA HIS A 256 -5.43 14.78 2.24
C HIS A 256 -6.56 14.98 1.23
N LEU A 257 -6.52 16.10 0.51
CA LEU A 257 -7.48 16.48 -0.51
C LEU A 257 -7.19 15.83 -1.86
N ALA A 258 -5.92 15.51 -2.12
CA ALA A 258 -5.48 14.86 -3.35
C ALA A 258 -6.09 13.47 -3.59
N TYR A 259 -6.44 12.73 -2.54
CA TYR A 259 -7.20 11.49 -2.69
C TYR A 259 -8.56 11.72 -3.36
N ILE A 260 -9.26 12.78 -2.96
CA ILE A 260 -10.58 13.13 -3.49
C ILE A 260 -10.41 13.68 -4.91
N SER A 261 -9.58 14.70 -5.11
CA SER A 261 -9.40 15.33 -6.43
C SER A 261 -8.95 14.33 -7.49
N THR A 262 -8.08 13.39 -7.13
CA THR A 262 -7.63 12.30 -8.02
C THR A 262 -8.78 11.36 -8.40
N ALA A 263 -9.58 10.92 -7.42
CA ALA A 263 -10.74 10.07 -7.68
C ALA A 263 -11.79 10.78 -8.54
N LEU A 264 -12.10 12.04 -8.21
CA LEU A 264 -13.03 12.87 -8.98
C LEU A 264 -12.56 13.01 -10.43
N LYS A 265 -11.29 13.36 -10.65
CA LYS A 265 -10.71 13.51 -11.99
C LYS A 265 -10.88 12.24 -12.80
N PHE A 266 -10.46 11.11 -12.24
CA PHE A 266 -10.54 9.82 -12.90
C PHE A 266 -11.97 9.42 -13.29
N LEU A 267 -12.91 9.55 -12.36
CA LEU A 267 -14.31 9.15 -12.59
C LEU A 267 -14.99 10.08 -13.58
N ASN A 268 -14.79 11.39 -13.44
CA ASN A 268 -15.37 12.38 -14.33
C ASN A 268 -14.86 12.23 -15.78
N ASP A 269 -13.58 11.90 -15.97
CA ASP A 269 -13.02 11.57 -17.30
C ASP A 269 -13.70 10.37 -17.96
N LYS A 270 -14.20 9.42 -17.14
CA LYS A 270 -14.98 8.27 -17.60
C LYS A 270 -16.47 8.57 -17.76
N GLY A 271 -16.91 9.81 -17.54
CA GLY A 271 -18.33 10.18 -17.57
C GLY A 271 -19.13 9.69 -16.37
N ILE A 272 -18.47 9.30 -15.28
CA ILE A 272 -19.09 8.92 -14.01
C ILE A 272 -19.01 10.13 -13.07
N ASP A 273 -20.13 10.51 -12.44
CA ASP A 273 -20.10 11.59 -11.43
C ASP A 273 -19.25 11.15 -10.24
N GLY A 274 -18.02 11.68 -10.16
CA GLY A 274 -17.07 11.29 -9.14
C GLY A 274 -17.51 11.64 -7.72
N LYS A 275 -18.30 12.71 -7.54
CA LYS A 275 -18.73 13.15 -6.21
C LYS A 275 -19.87 12.27 -5.70
N GLU A 276 -20.82 11.92 -6.57
CA GLU A 276 -21.86 10.93 -6.26
C GLU A 276 -21.24 9.56 -5.96
N PHE A 277 -20.27 9.14 -6.78
CA PHE A 277 -19.60 7.87 -6.59
C PHE A 277 -18.84 7.83 -5.26
N TRP A 278 -18.06 8.86 -4.94
CA TRP A 278 -17.34 8.97 -3.66
C TRP A 278 -18.29 8.84 -2.47
N ASN A 279 -19.41 9.56 -2.51
CA ASN A 279 -20.35 9.58 -1.39
C ASN A 279 -21.18 8.29 -1.24
N SER A 280 -21.33 7.50 -2.32
CA SER A 280 -22.01 6.21 -2.31
C SER A 280 -21.08 5.00 -2.11
N ALA A 281 -19.77 5.18 -2.24
CA ALA A 281 -18.76 4.13 -2.12
C ALA A 281 -18.32 3.84 -0.68
N ASP A 282 -17.81 2.63 -0.44
CA ASP A 282 -16.94 2.35 0.70
C ASP A 282 -15.56 2.96 0.45
N ILE A 283 -15.08 3.81 1.37
CA ILE A 283 -13.80 4.51 1.23
C ILE A 283 -12.72 3.82 2.08
N TYR A 284 -11.66 3.35 1.42
CA TYR A 284 -10.48 2.72 2.02
C TYR A 284 -9.25 3.63 1.88
N HIS A 285 -8.55 3.87 2.99
CA HIS A 285 -7.25 4.53 3.01
C HIS A 285 -6.19 3.60 3.62
N PHE A 286 -5.37 2.95 2.79
CA PHE A 286 -4.28 2.10 3.25
C PHE A 286 -3.05 2.95 3.61
N ILE A 287 -2.56 2.81 4.84
CA ILE A 287 -1.50 3.67 5.39
C ILE A 287 -0.50 2.93 6.27
N GLY A 288 0.68 3.52 6.44
CA GLY A 288 1.62 3.17 7.51
C GLY A 288 1.29 3.88 8.83
N LYS A 289 1.82 3.34 9.95
CA LYS A 289 1.53 3.86 11.30
C LYS A 289 1.97 5.31 11.56
N ASP A 290 2.97 5.82 10.86
CA ASP A 290 3.49 7.18 11.06
C ASP A 290 2.53 8.30 10.63
N ILE A 291 1.52 7.97 9.81
CA ILE A 291 0.56 8.94 9.28
C ILE A 291 -0.87 8.69 9.78
N VAL A 292 -1.00 8.02 10.94
CA VAL A 292 -2.30 7.78 11.60
C VAL A 292 -3.01 9.10 11.88
N TYR A 293 -2.35 10.06 12.52
CA TYR A 293 -2.99 11.31 12.90
C TYR A 293 -3.45 12.13 11.68
N HIS A 294 -2.73 12.05 10.56
CA HIS A 294 -3.16 12.63 9.30
C HIS A 294 -4.53 12.11 8.83
N HIS A 295 -4.74 10.79 8.89
CA HIS A 295 -5.94 10.14 8.33
C HIS A 295 -7.09 10.00 9.33
N TYR A 296 -6.79 10.07 10.63
CA TYR A 296 -7.78 9.95 11.71
C TYR A 296 -8.13 11.29 12.38
N LEU A 297 -7.35 12.37 12.16
CA LEU A 297 -7.64 13.72 12.68
C LEU A 297 -7.82 14.75 11.57
N PHE A 298 -6.74 15.09 10.85
CA PHE A 298 -6.77 16.23 9.93
C PHE A 298 -7.74 16.02 8.76
N LEU A 299 -7.60 14.88 8.07
CA LEU A 299 -8.43 14.56 6.91
C LEU A 299 -9.93 14.52 7.28
N PRO A 300 -10.38 13.84 8.36
CA PRO A 300 -11.78 13.88 8.76
C PRO A 300 -12.23 15.26 9.23
N ALA A 301 -11.38 16.02 9.94
CA ALA A 301 -11.71 17.38 10.40
C ALA A 301 -11.96 18.34 9.23
N MET A 302 -11.13 18.27 8.18
CA MET A 302 -11.32 19.07 6.98
C MET A 302 -12.65 18.72 6.30
N ARG A 303 -13.00 17.45 6.18
CA ARG A 303 -14.29 17.01 5.62
C ARG A 303 -15.48 17.45 6.48
N LEU A 304 -15.37 17.40 7.80
CA LEU A 304 -16.38 17.93 8.73
C LEU A 304 -16.55 19.44 8.57
N GLY A 305 -15.46 20.19 8.41
CA GLY A 305 -15.50 21.63 8.13
C GLY A 305 -16.13 22.00 6.78
N LEU A 306 -16.21 21.05 5.86
CA LEU A 306 -16.95 21.17 4.61
C LEU A 306 -18.41 20.68 4.72
N ASN A 307 -18.93 20.53 5.95
CA ASN A 307 -20.26 19.96 6.22
C ASN A 307 -20.44 18.57 5.57
N GLU A 308 -19.39 17.76 5.58
CA GLU A 308 -19.38 16.40 5.00
C GLU A 308 -19.75 16.37 3.51
N GLU A 309 -19.42 17.43 2.75
CA GLU A 309 -19.57 17.46 1.28
C GLU A 309 -18.94 16.22 0.60
N TYR A 310 -17.88 15.70 1.22
CA TYR A 310 -17.25 14.42 0.91
C TYR A 310 -17.29 13.51 2.14
N LYS A 311 -17.87 12.32 1.95
CA LYS A 311 -18.03 11.28 2.98
C LYS A 311 -16.72 10.95 3.70
N LEU A 312 -16.82 10.69 5.00
CA LEU A 312 -15.70 10.26 5.85
C LEU A 312 -15.26 8.81 5.53
N PRO A 313 -13.99 8.44 5.81
CA PRO A 313 -13.47 7.10 5.50
C PRO A 313 -14.24 5.99 6.23
N ASN A 314 -14.47 4.86 5.55
CA ASN A 314 -15.03 3.66 6.17
C ASN A 314 -13.94 2.77 6.75
N TYR A 315 -12.81 2.64 6.05
CA TYR A 315 -11.72 1.78 6.42
C TYR A 315 -10.41 2.55 6.32
N ILE A 316 -9.55 2.42 7.34
CA ILE A 316 -8.20 2.98 7.32
C ILE A 316 -7.21 1.88 7.73
N PRO A 317 -6.96 0.87 6.88
CA PRO A 317 -6.06 -0.20 7.25
C PRO A 317 -4.64 0.32 7.50
N THR A 318 -4.21 0.23 8.75
CA THR A 318 -2.95 0.79 9.26
C THR A 318 -2.00 -0.33 9.64
N ARG A 319 -0.79 -0.29 9.08
CA ARG A 319 0.26 -1.30 9.29
C ARG A 319 1.57 -0.71 9.84
N GLY A 320 2.35 -1.56 10.50
CA GLY A 320 3.67 -1.20 11.02
C GLY A 320 4.74 -1.03 9.94
N HIS A 321 5.96 -0.72 10.38
CA HIS A 321 7.12 -0.57 9.52
C HIS A 321 7.72 -1.92 9.13
N LEU A 322 8.44 -1.91 8.01
CA LEU A 322 9.31 -3.01 7.65
C LEU A 322 10.71 -2.76 8.23
N THR A 323 11.23 -3.76 8.92
CA THR A 323 12.64 -3.91 9.29
C THR A 323 13.31 -4.90 8.33
N LEU A 324 14.63 -4.81 8.22
CA LEU A 324 15.45 -5.70 7.41
C LEU A 324 16.45 -6.39 8.34
N GLN A 325 16.39 -7.72 8.41
CA GLN A 325 17.28 -8.53 9.24
C GLN A 325 17.30 -8.04 10.71
N GLY A 326 16.12 -7.77 11.26
CA GLY A 326 15.89 -7.29 12.62
C GLY A 326 16.22 -5.82 12.86
N LYS A 327 16.63 -5.07 11.83
CA LYS A 327 17.09 -3.68 11.96
C LYS A 327 16.24 -2.70 11.17
N LYS A 328 16.14 -1.46 11.65
CA LYS A 328 15.42 -0.39 10.94
C LYS A 328 16.11 -0.07 9.61
N LEU A 329 15.31 0.17 8.57
CA LEU A 329 15.81 0.58 7.26
C LEU A 329 16.56 1.92 7.36
N SER A 330 17.64 2.06 6.60
CA SER A 330 18.42 3.31 6.54
C SER A 330 18.94 3.55 5.12
N LYS A 331 18.47 4.64 4.50
CA LYS A 331 18.96 5.07 3.19
C LYS A 331 20.41 5.54 3.26
N SER A 332 20.79 6.30 4.29
CA SER A 332 22.14 6.85 4.45
C SER A 332 23.22 5.77 4.63
N ARG A 333 22.88 4.65 5.27
CA ARG A 333 23.79 3.50 5.41
C ARG A 333 23.64 2.46 4.29
N ASN A 334 22.83 2.71 3.27
CA ASN A 334 22.49 1.72 2.26
C ASN A 334 21.96 0.39 2.87
N TRP A 335 21.24 0.49 4.00
CA TRP A 335 20.60 -0.63 4.70
C TRP A 335 19.11 -0.68 4.38
N TYR A 336 18.80 -0.96 3.13
CA TYR A 336 17.45 -1.19 2.63
C TYR A 336 17.51 -2.01 1.34
N ILE A 337 16.35 -2.52 0.90
CA ILE A 337 16.23 -3.16 -0.41
C ILE A 337 15.29 -2.30 -1.26
N GLY A 338 15.80 -1.78 -2.37
CA GLY A 338 15.00 -1.06 -3.35
C GLY A 338 14.00 -2.00 -4.04
N LEU A 339 12.83 -1.49 -4.42
CA LEU A 339 11.81 -2.31 -5.09
C LEU A 339 12.33 -2.82 -6.44
N LYS A 340 12.85 -1.90 -7.27
CA LYS A 340 13.49 -2.28 -8.54
C LYS A 340 14.66 -3.24 -8.35
N GLN A 341 15.47 -3.01 -7.33
CA GLN A 341 16.61 -3.87 -7.00
C GLN A 341 16.13 -5.30 -6.76
N PHE A 342 15.14 -5.50 -5.88
CA PHE A 342 14.58 -6.81 -5.61
C PHE A 342 14.01 -7.47 -6.87
N LEU A 343 13.27 -6.71 -7.69
CA LEU A 343 12.67 -7.21 -8.92
C LEU A 343 13.70 -7.58 -10.00
N GLY A 344 14.95 -7.10 -9.87
CA GLY A 344 16.08 -7.57 -10.65
C GLY A 344 16.58 -8.96 -10.24
N TYR A 345 16.26 -9.42 -9.02
CA TYR A 345 16.67 -10.72 -8.49
C TYR A 345 15.62 -11.79 -8.67
N TYR A 346 14.35 -11.48 -8.33
CA TYR A 346 13.27 -12.46 -8.28
C TYR A 346 11.97 -11.94 -8.89
N PRO A 347 11.07 -12.84 -9.36
CA PRO A 347 9.75 -12.45 -9.85
C PRO A 347 8.92 -11.72 -8.78
N ALA A 348 8.11 -10.75 -9.20
CA ALA A 348 7.27 -9.96 -8.31
C ALA A 348 6.39 -10.80 -7.35
N ASP A 349 5.78 -11.88 -7.85
CA ASP A 349 4.90 -12.74 -7.05
C ASP A 349 5.60 -13.38 -5.85
N TYR A 350 6.93 -13.58 -5.90
CA TYR A 350 7.68 -14.11 -4.76
C TYR A 350 7.68 -13.11 -3.62
N LEU A 351 7.95 -11.85 -3.95
CA LEU A 351 7.91 -10.76 -2.98
C LEU A 351 6.49 -10.50 -2.50
N ARG A 352 5.49 -10.53 -3.40
CA ARG A 352 4.08 -10.35 -3.02
C ARG A 352 3.63 -11.41 -2.01
N PHE A 353 3.91 -12.68 -2.31
CA PHE A 353 3.63 -13.79 -1.41
C PHE A 353 4.31 -13.60 -0.06
N TYR A 354 5.62 -13.36 -0.08
CA TYR A 354 6.41 -13.23 1.14
C TYR A 354 5.92 -12.06 2.00
N LEU A 355 5.82 -10.86 1.43
CA LEU A 355 5.40 -9.68 2.16
C LEU A 355 4.00 -9.82 2.75
N VAL A 356 3.03 -10.42 2.03
CA VAL A 356 1.70 -10.68 2.63
C VAL A 356 1.80 -11.69 3.77
N SER A 357 2.61 -12.75 3.63
CA SER A 357 2.74 -13.81 4.65
C SER A 357 3.31 -13.32 5.99
N ILE A 358 4.07 -12.22 5.99
CA ILE A 358 4.70 -11.63 7.18
C ILE A 358 4.02 -10.33 7.65
N ASN A 359 2.91 -9.93 7.00
CA ASN A 359 2.28 -8.63 7.25
C ASN A 359 0.87 -8.78 7.86
N PRO A 360 0.79 -8.98 9.18
CA PRO A 360 -0.49 -9.06 9.87
C PRO A 360 -1.21 -7.72 9.81
N TYR A 361 -2.54 -7.76 9.96
CA TYR A 361 -3.35 -6.55 10.10
C TYR A 361 -3.20 -5.94 11.52
N SER A 362 -2.02 -5.40 11.82
CA SER A 362 -1.69 -4.71 13.08
C SER A 362 -0.65 -3.59 12.86
N GLN A 363 -0.42 -2.77 13.88
CA GLN A 363 0.62 -1.73 13.86
C GLN A 363 2.03 -2.26 14.21
N ASP A 364 2.16 -3.57 14.42
CA ASP A 364 3.43 -4.20 14.77
C ASP A 364 4.40 -4.14 13.59
N ASP A 365 5.68 -3.94 13.90
CA ASP A 365 6.71 -3.92 12.87
C ASP A 365 6.95 -5.34 12.35
N LEU A 366 7.04 -5.45 11.03
CA LEU A 366 7.34 -6.69 10.34
C LEU A 366 8.84 -6.74 10.00
N ASN A 367 9.37 -7.93 9.79
CA ASN A 367 10.79 -8.15 9.47
C ASN A 367 10.94 -8.89 8.15
N PHE A 368 11.61 -8.26 7.19
CA PHE A 368 12.12 -8.95 6.02
C PHE A 368 13.42 -9.68 6.40
N ASP A 369 13.40 -11.00 6.30
CA ASP A 369 14.55 -11.85 6.53
C ASP A 369 14.81 -12.69 5.28
N TRP A 370 16.05 -12.66 4.79
CA TRP A 370 16.41 -13.37 3.55
C TRP A 370 16.36 -14.90 3.69
N ASP A 371 16.65 -15.44 4.88
CA ASP A 371 16.65 -16.87 5.14
C ASP A 371 15.22 -17.38 5.35
N ASP A 372 14.37 -16.58 6.02
CA ASP A 372 12.92 -16.84 6.07
C ASP A 372 12.29 -16.72 4.67
N PHE A 373 12.62 -15.68 3.89
CA PHE A 373 12.19 -15.54 2.50
C PHE A 373 12.51 -16.80 1.68
N THR A 374 13.76 -17.25 1.75
CA THR A 374 14.20 -18.48 1.05
C THR A 374 13.40 -19.69 1.51
N THR A 375 13.22 -19.85 2.81
CA THR A 375 12.49 -20.98 3.40
C THR A 375 11.03 -20.99 2.95
N ARG A 376 10.35 -19.85 2.99
CA ARG A 376 8.94 -19.72 2.61
C ARG A 376 8.72 -19.97 1.13
N ILE A 377 9.55 -19.39 0.26
CA ILE A 377 9.44 -19.64 -1.18
C ILE A 377 9.71 -21.11 -1.49
N ASN A 378 10.81 -21.68 -0.99
CA ASN A 378 11.16 -23.07 -1.30
C ASN A 378 10.20 -24.10 -0.69
N SER A 379 9.70 -23.85 0.52
CA SER A 379 8.87 -24.84 1.23
C SER A 379 7.38 -24.66 0.97
N GLU A 380 6.88 -23.42 0.99
CA GLU A 380 5.45 -23.14 0.86
C GLU A 380 5.02 -22.93 -0.60
N LEU A 381 5.74 -22.09 -1.37
CA LEU A 381 5.38 -21.91 -2.78
C LEU A 381 5.79 -23.11 -3.62
N ILE A 382 7.05 -23.53 -3.56
CA ILE A 382 7.56 -24.62 -4.41
C ILE A 382 7.13 -25.97 -3.84
N GLY A 383 7.45 -26.23 -2.57
CA GLY A 383 7.23 -27.53 -1.93
C GLY A 383 5.76 -27.90 -1.67
N ASN A 384 4.86 -26.92 -1.62
CA ASN A 384 3.43 -27.15 -1.39
C ASN A 384 2.58 -26.81 -2.62
N LEU A 385 2.30 -25.52 -2.89
CA LEU A 385 1.40 -25.13 -3.99
C LEU A 385 1.90 -25.59 -5.36
N GLY A 386 3.15 -25.22 -5.70
CA GLY A 386 3.78 -25.57 -6.96
C GLY A 386 3.92 -27.07 -7.15
N ASN A 387 4.32 -27.79 -6.10
CA ASN A 387 4.39 -29.25 -6.12
C ASN A 387 3.04 -29.89 -6.42
N PHE A 388 1.96 -29.45 -5.75
CA PHE A 388 0.62 -30.00 -6.00
C PHE A 388 0.16 -29.74 -7.43
N VAL A 389 0.27 -28.50 -7.92
CA VAL A 389 -0.14 -28.15 -9.29
C VAL A 389 0.63 -29.00 -10.31
N ASN A 390 1.95 -29.09 -10.18
CA ASN A 390 2.79 -29.88 -11.07
C ASN A 390 2.42 -31.37 -11.05
N ARG A 391 2.17 -31.94 -9.87
CA ARG A 391 1.78 -33.36 -9.72
C ARG A 391 0.42 -33.63 -10.35
N ALA A 392 -0.59 -32.81 -10.02
CA ALA A 392 -1.95 -32.99 -10.52
C ALA A 392 -2.02 -32.87 -12.04
N LEU A 393 -1.49 -31.78 -12.60
CA LEU A 393 -1.54 -31.54 -14.05
C LEU A 393 -0.60 -32.47 -14.82
N GLY A 394 0.63 -32.67 -14.32
CA GLY A 394 1.61 -33.54 -14.96
C GLY A 394 1.18 -35.01 -14.98
N PHE A 395 0.57 -35.50 -13.89
CA PHE A 395 0.02 -36.86 -13.87
C PHE A 395 -1.15 -37.01 -14.83
N THR A 396 -2.07 -36.03 -14.87
CA THR A 396 -3.19 -36.02 -15.83
C THR A 396 -2.69 -36.06 -17.28
N LYS A 397 -1.66 -35.27 -17.61
CA LYS A 397 -1.01 -35.29 -18.93
C LYS A 397 -0.42 -36.65 -19.29
N LYS A 398 0.26 -37.29 -18.34
CA LYS A 398 0.98 -38.55 -18.58
C LYS A 398 0.06 -39.78 -18.60
N ALA A 399 -0.93 -39.84 -17.71
CA ALA A 399 -1.75 -41.03 -17.49
C ALA A 399 -3.10 -40.98 -18.23
N PHE A 400 -3.57 -39.78 -18.61
CA PHE A 400 -4.88 -39.57 -19.23
C PHE A 400 -4.80 -38.70 -20.50
N ASP A 401 -3.62 -38.61 -21.12
CA ASP A 401 -3.37 -37.78 -22.32
C ASP A 401 -3.80 -36.32 -22.16
N GLY A 402 -3.77 -35.81 -20.93
CA GLY A 402 -4.21 -34.45 -20.59
C GLY A 402 -5.72 -34.25 -20.57
N LYS A 403 -6.51 -35.31 -20.78
CA LYS A 403 -7.96 -35.29 -20.71
C LYS A 403 -8.43 -35.63 -19.30
N ILE A 404 -9.29 -34.81 -18.72
CA ILE A 404 -9.85 -35.10 -17.39
C ILE A 404 -10.76 -36.33 -17.47
N PRO A 405 -10.58 -37.36 -16.63
CA PRO A 405 -11.35 -38.58 -16.70
C PRO A 405 -12.78 -38.42 -16.15
N GLU A 406 -13.65 -39.35 -16.52
CA GLU A 406 -14.96 -39.50 -15.89
C GLU A 406 -14.84 -40.01 -14.45
N THR A 407 -15.69 -39.51 -13.56
CA THR A 407 -15.71 -39.88 -12.15
C THR A 407 -16.51 -41.15 -11.89
N GLU A 408 -16.12 -41.87 -10.85
CA GLU A 408 -16.85 -42.96 -10.23
C GLU A 408 -17.57 -42.46 -8.97
N SER A 409 -18.19 -43.36 -8.19
CA SER A 409 -18.74 -43.01 -6.87
C SER A 409 -17.65 -42.51 -5.94
N PHE A 410 -17.87 -41.36 -5.30
CA PHE A 410 -16.94 -40.79 -4.33
C PHE A 410 -16.93 -41.61 -3.04
N ASP A 411 -15.72 -41.91 -2.56
CA ASP A 411 -15.52 -42.43 -1.20
C ASP A 411 -15.51 -41.28 -0.17
N GLU A 412 -15.25 -41.62 1.09
CA GLU A 412 -15.18 -40.64 2.19
C GLU A 412 -14.09 -39.57 1.95
N LYS A 413 -12.94 -39.96 1.39
CA LYS A 413 -11.82 -39.05 1.14
C LYS A 413 -12.07 -38.13 -0.04
N ASP A 414 -12.72 -38.64 -1.08
CA ASP A 414 -13.18 -37.85 -2.22
C ASP A 414 -14.23 -36.81 -1.76
N SER A 415 -15.16 -37.23 -0.92
CA SER A 415 -16.18 -36.35 -0.32
C SER A 415 -15.55 -35.27 0.57
N GLU A 416 -14.52 -35.62 1.36
CA GLU A 416 -13.74 -34.65 2.15
C GLU A 416 -13.03 -33.63 1.24
N ALA A 417 -12.40 -34.08 0.15
CA ALA A 417 -11.71 -33.21 -0.79
C ALA A 417 -12.67 -32.28 -1.54
N GLU A 418 -13.81 -32.80 -1.99
CA GLU A 418 -14.87 -31.99 -2.58
C GLU A 418 -15.38 -30.93 -1.59
N ALA A 419 -15.59 -31.28 -0.33
CA ALA A 419 -16.01 -30.35 0.71
C ALA A 419 -14.98 -29.23 0.93
N LYS A 420 -13.67 -29.55 0.91
CA LYS A 420 -12.60 -28.54 1.01
C LYS A 420 -12.60 -27.55 -0.15
N ILE A 421 -12.90 -27.99 -1.36
CA ILE A 421 -13.09 -27.08 -2.51
C ILE A 421 -14.30 -26.19 -2.24
N LYS A 422 -15.46 -26.80 -1.93
CA LYS A 422 -16.73 -26.08 -1.75
C LYS A 422 -16.69 -25.05 -0.62
N SER A 423 -15.93 -25.28 0.44
CA SER A 423 -15.81 -24.33 1.57
C SER A 423 -14.72 -23.28 1.40
N LEU A 424 -13.85 -23.37 0.38
CA LEU A 424 -12.67 -22.52 0.28
C LEU A 424 -13.03 -21.03 0.22
N ALA A 425 -14.01 -20.65 -0.61
CA ALA A 425 -14.44 -19.25 -0.71
C ALA A 425 -14.93 -18.71 0.64
N SER A 426 -15.83 -19.42 1.33
CA SER A 426 -16.38 -18.96 2.61
C SER A 426 -15.33 -18.85 3.71
N ASP A 427 -14.40 -19.81 3.75
CA ASP A 427 -13.32 -19.86 4.74
C ASP A 427 -12.35 -18.68 4.60
N VAL A 428 -12.10 -18.23 3.35
CA VAL A 428 -11.12 -17.18 3.05
C VAL A 428 -11.78 -15.79 3.01
N SER A 429 -13.02 -15.67 2.52
CA SER A 429 -13.70 -14.37 2.32
C SER A 429 -13.79 -13.55 3.60
N THR A 430 -14.14 -14.19 4.72
CA THR A 430 -14.23 -13.49 6.02
C THR A 430 -12.91 -12.82 6.40
N LEU A 431 -11.78 -13.50 6.17
CA LEU A 431 -10.45 -12.96 6.47
C LEU A 431 -10.08 -11.82 5.51
N MET A 432 -10.43 -11.95 4.22
CA MET A 432 -10.21 -10.92 3.21
C MET A 432 -11.00 -9.64 3.51
N GLU A 433 -12.29 -9.77 3.83
CA GLU A 433 -13.17 -8.65 4.21
C GLU A 433 -12.68 -7.93 5.47
N GLN A 434 -12.12 -8.67 6.42
CA GLN A 434 -11.51 -8.13 7.64
C GLN A 434 -10.07 -7.62 7.44
N ASN A 435 -9.55 -7.68 6.20
CA ASN A 435 -8.19 -7.30 5.84
C ASN A 435 -7.07 -8.13 6.50
N HIS A 436 -7.38 -9.31 7.02
CA HIS A 436 -6.44 -10.32 7.53
C HIS A 436 -5.82 -11.14 6.38
N LEU A 437 -5.13 -10.44 5.48
CA LEU A 437 -4.59 -10.99 4.22
C LEU A 437 -3.55 -12.09 4.45
N ASP A 438 -2.73 -11.96 5.49
CA ASP A 438 -1.75 -12.96 5.93
C ASP A 438 -2.43 -14.30 6.27
N ARG A 439 -3.53 -14.24 7.03
CA ARG A 439 -4.30 -15.41 7.45
C ARG A 439 -5.08 -16.02 6.29
N ALA A 440 -5.63 -15.18 5.42
CA ALA A 440 -6.30 -15.61 4.20
C ALA A 440 -5.35 -16.42 3.31
N LEU A 441 -4.15 -15.89 3.05
CA LEU A 441 -3.12 -16.58 2.27
C LEU A 441 -2.69 -17.91 2.94
N LYS A 442 -2.48 -17.90 4.26
CA LYS A 442 -2.15 -19.11 5.02
C LYS A 442 -3.23 -20.18 4.87
N LYS A 443 -4.52 -19.81 4.96
CA LYS A 443 -5.64 -20.74 4.79
C LYS A 443 -5.65 -21.39 3.41
N ILE A 444 -5.33 -20.65 2.35
CA ILE A 444 -5.19 -21.21 1.00
C ILE A 444 -4.02 -22.22 0.96
N MET A 445 -2.87 -21.90 1.58
CA MET A 445 -1.72 -22.81 1.64
C MET A 445 -2.02 -24.09 2.45
N GLU A 446 -2.85 -23.99 3.49
CA GLU A 446 -3.32 -25.16 4.27
C GLU A 446 -4.19 -26.10 3.41
N VAL A 447 -5.09 -25.54 2.58
CA VAL A 447 -5.90 -26.35 1.65
C VAL A 447 -5.03 -26.98 0.56
N SER A 448 -4.02 -26.28 0.05
CA SER A 448 -3.01 -26.88 -0.84
C SER A 448 -2.25 -28.03 -0.17
N SER A 449 -1.90 -27.88 1.11
CA SER A 449 -1.24 -28.96 1.87
C SER A 449 -2.14 -30.19 2.01
N PHE A 450 -3.44 -29.98 2.27
CA PHE A 450 -4.44 -31.04 2.29
C PHE A 450 -4.48 -31.79 0.95
N PHE A 451 -4.48 -31.07 -0.17
CA PHE A 451 -4.54 -31.68 -1.49
C PHE A 451 -3.27 -32.44 -1.89
N ASN A 452 -2.09 -31.99 -1.44
CA ASN A 452 -0.86 -32.79 -1.52
C ASN A 452 -1.00 -34.14 -0.80
N GLN A 453 -1.59 -34.14 0.40
CA GLN A 453 -1.81 -35.36 1.19
C GLN A 453 -2.88 -36.25 0.57
N TYR A 454 -3.98 -35.68 0.08
CA TYR A 454 -5.03 -36.39 -0.64
C TYR A 454 -4.47 -37.13 -1.86
N PHE A 455 -3.72 -36.43 -2.71
CA PHE A 455 -3.09 -37.03 -3.91
C PHE A 455 -2.09 -38.14 -3.52
N GLN A 456 -1.36 -37.95 -2.43
CA GLN A 456 -0.44 -38.97 -1.92
C GLN A 456 -1.17 -40.20 -1.38
N HIS A 457 -2.28 -40.01 -0.68
CA HIS A 457 -3.06 -41.09 -0.06
C HIS A 457 -3.81 -41.93 -1.10
N LYS A 458 -4.38 -41.29 -2.14
CA LYS A 458 -5.10 -41.98 -3.21
C LYS A 458 -4.17 -42.75 -4.16
N GLU A 459 -2.87 -42.47 -4.12
CA GLU A 459 -1.83 -43.14 -4.92
C GLU A 459 -2.24 -43.37 -6.40
N PRO A 460 -2.66 -42.34 -7.15
CA PRO A 460 -3.28 -42.52 -8.47
C PRO A 460 -2.34 -43.20 -9.48
N TRP A 461 -1.03 -43.18 -9.25
CA TRP A 461 -0.03 -43.92 -10.05
C TRP A 461 -0.15 -45.45 -9.96
N LYS A 462 -0.86 -46.00 -8.97
CA LYS A 462 -1.16 -47.44 -8.90
C LYS A 462 -2.32 -47.84 -9.83
N ASN A 463 -3.05 -46.87 -10.40
CA ASN A 463 -4.17 -47.08 -11.31
C ASN A 463 -5.25 -48.03 -10.74
N GLY A 464 -5.57 -47.86 -9.45
CA GLY A 464 -6.64 -48.61 -8.77
C GLY A 464 -7.98 -47.88 -8.77
N PRO A 465 -9.02 -48.44 -8.13
CA PRO A 465 -10.32 -47.77 -7.96
C PRO A 465 -10.18 -46.37 -7.34
N GLY A 466 -10.96 -45.40 -7.83
CA GLY A 466 -10.89 -44.01 -7.36
C GLY A 466 -9.73 -43.16 -7.92
N THR A 467 -8.90 -43.71 -8.81
CA THR A 467 -7.86 -42.95 -9.53
C THR A 467 -8.47 -41.78 -10.32
N THR A 468 -9.59 -42.02 -11.01
CA THR A 468 -10.26 -41.00 -11.83
C THR A 468 -10.86 -39.88 -10.98
N ASN A 469 -11.49 -40.20 -9.85
CA ASN A 469 -11.97 -39.22 -8.86
C ASN A 469 -10.83 -38.35 -8.35
N CYS A 470 -9.70 -38.97 -7.99
CA CYS A 470 -8.53 -38.26 -7.49
C CYS A 470 -8.01 -37.24 -8.50
N VAL A 471 -7.91 -37.63 -9.77
CA VAL A 471 -7.48 -36.74 -10.85
C VAL A 471 -8.50 -35.60 -11.06
N TYR A 472 -9.78 -35.93 -11.18
CA TYR A 472 -10.86 -34.96 -11.38
C TYR A 472 -10.91 -33.90 -10.27
N LEU A 473 -10.91 -34.33 -9.00
CA LEU A 473 -10.92 -33.44 -7.85
C LEU A 473 -9.62 -32.63 -7.72
N SER A 474 -8.47 -33.22 -8.06
CA SER A 474 -7.19 -32.52 -8.00
C SER A 474 -7.08 -31.42 -9.05
N VAL A 475 -7.55 -31.66 -10.27
CA VAL A 475 -7.58 -30.62 -11.32
C VAL A 475 -8.55 -29.50 -10.94
N ASN A 476 -9.72 -29.83 -10.39
CA ASN A 476 -10.65 -28.82 -9.89
C ASN A 476 -10.08 -28.01 -8.72
N ALA A 477 -9.33 -28.64 -7.81
CA ALA A 477 -8.61 -27.92 -6.75
C ALA A 477 -7.55 -26.97 -7.32
N VAL A 478 -6.82 -27.36 -8.37
CA VAL A 478 -5.88 -26.47 -9.07
C VAL A 478 -6.61 -25.25 -9.65
N ARG A 479 -7.79 -25.42 -10.24
CA ARG A 479 -8.65 -24.29 -10.67
C ARG A 479 -9.04 -23.40 -9.49
N SER A 480 -9.47 -23.97 -8.38
CA SER A 480 -9.81 -23.21 -7.17
C SER A 480 -8.62 -22.40 -6.66
N PHE A 481 -7.42 -22.96 -6.65
CA PHE A 481 -6.21 -22.24 -6.25
C PHE A 481 -5.84 -21.10 -7.20
N ALA A 482 -5.99 -21.28 -8.51
CA ALA A 482 -5.75 -20.19 -9.46
C ALA A 482 -6.61 -18.96 -9.14
N ILE A 483 -7.90 -19.16 -8.87
CA ILE A 483 -8.83 -18.08 -8.50
C ILE A 483 -8.46 -17.51 -7.12
N ALA A 484 -8.25 -18.36 -6.12
CA ALA A 484 -8.00 -17.95 -4.73
C ALA A 484 -6.70 -17.14 -4.56
N ILE A 485 -5.64 -17.49 -5.29
CA ILE A 485 -4.35 -16.80 -5.17
C ILE A 485 -4.25 -15.56 -6.06
N PHE A 486 -5.19 -15.32 -6.99
CA PHE A 486 -5.10 -14.18 -7.93
C PHE A 486 -4.90 -12.82 -7.23
N PRO A 487 -5.61 -12.48 -6.14
CA PRO A 487 -5.35 -11.22 -5.44
C PRO A 487 -3.91 -11.10 -4.92
N PHE A 488 -3.28 -12.22 -4.57
CA PHE A 488 -1.95 -12.26 -3.94
C PHE A 488 -0.82 -12.38 -4.96
N MET A 489 -0.97 -13.26 -5.95
CA MET A 489 0.04 -13.65 -6.93
C MET A 489 -0.58 -13.69 -8.33
N PRO A 490 -0.91 -12.52 -8.93
CA PRO A 490 -1.72 -12.46 -10.14
C PRO A 490 -1.04 -13.13 -11.34
N LYS A 491 0.29 -13.05 -11.48
CA LYS A 491 1.01 -13.67 -12.61
C LYS A 491 1.02 -15.19 -12.48
N SER A 492 1.20 -15.71 -11.27
CA SER A 492 1.23 -17.14 -10.97
C SER A 492 -0.16 -17.76 -11.09
N ALA A 493 -1.19 -17.05 -10.62
CA ALA A 493 -2.60 -17.42 -10.83
C ALA A 493 -2.91 -17.59 -12.33
N GLN A 494 -2.56 -16.60 -13.16
CA GLN A 494 -2.79 -16.67 -14.60
C GLN A 494 -1.99 -17.80 -15.26
N LYS A 495 -0.74 -18.04 -14.82
CA LYS A 495 0.03 -19.20 -15.30
C LYS A 495 -0.69 -20.51 -15.02
N ILE A 496 -1.23 -20.71 -13.81
CA ILE A 496 -2.02 -21.91 -13.47
C ILE A 496 -3.26 -22.00 -14.35
N TRP A 497 -3.98 -20.89 -14.53
CA TRP A 497 -5.17 -20.81 -15.38
C TRP A 497 -4.89 -21.27 -16.82
N ASN A 498 -3.78 -20.80 -17.40
CA ASN A 498 -3.36 -21.20 -18.73
C ASN A 498 -2.98 -22.70 -18.81
N GLN A 499 -2.30 -23.24 -17.79
CA GLN A 499 -1.95 -24.67 -17.74
C GLN A 499 -3.19 -25.57 -17.60
N LEU A 500 -4.27 -25.06 -17.01
CA LEU A 500 -5.56 -25.75 -16.99
C LEU A 500 -6.22 -25.80 -18.39
N GLY A 501 -5.73 -25.03 -19.37
CA GLY A 501 -6.32 -24.97 -20.71
C GLY A 501 -7.66 -24.24 -20.73
N ILE A 502 -7.88 -23.31 -19.80
CA ILE A 502 -9.10 -22.50 -19.73
C ILE A 502 -8.82 -21.15 -20.39
N ASP A 503 -9.70 -20.75 -21.32
CA ASP A 503 -9.58 -19.46 -22.01
C ASP A 503 -9.84 -18.27 -21.07
N GLY A 504 -9.35 -17.09 -21.47
CA GLY A 504 -9.57 -15.83 -20.76
C GLY A 504 -8.63 -15.60 -19.57
N ASN A 505 -8.98 -14.63 -18.73
CA ASN A 505 -8.17 -14.24 -17.58
C ASN A 505 -8.82 -14.68 -16.26
N VAL A 506 -8.00 -15.16 -15.33
CA VAL A 506 -8.46 -15.50 -13.98
C VAL A 506 -8.99 -14.29 -13.21
N SER A 507 -8.59 -13.08 -13.61
CA SER A 507 -9.12 -11.80 -13.08
C SER A 507 -10.62 -11.62 -13.31
N ASP A 508 -11.13 -12.23 -14.38
CA ASP A 508 -12.51 -12.04 -14.83
C ASP A 508 -13.46 -13.07 -14.18
N ILE A 509 -12.89 -13.99 -13.40
CA ILE A 509 -13.61 -15.07 -12.74
C ILE A 509 -14.06 -14.61 -11.35
N SER A 510 -15.34 -14.85 -11.07
CA SER A 510 -15.94 -14.56 -9.76
C SER A 510 -15.16 -15.26 -8.65
N TRP A 511 -14.93 -14.52 -7.56
CA TRP A 511 -14.26 -15.03 -6.36
C TRP A 511 -14.93 -16.29 -5.82
N THR A 512 -16.26 -16.34 -5.83
CA THR A 512 -17.04 -17.48 -5.33
C THR A 512 -16.90 -18.74 -6.19
N SER A 513 -16.51 -18.61 -7.46
CA SER A 513 -16.35 -19.75 -8.36
C SER A 513 -15.17 -20.65 -7.99
N GLN A 514 -14.30 -20.25 -7.06
CA GLN A 514 -13.30 -21.15 -6.48
C GLN A 514 -13.94 -22.32 -5.69
N SER A 515 -15.19 -22.17 -5.25
CA SER A 515 -15.94 -23.23 -4.54
C SER A 515 -16.69 -24.19 -5.47
N GLU A 516 -16.47 -24.09 -6.78
CA GLU A 516 -17.14 -24.90 -7.79
C GLU A 516 -16.21 -25.95 -8.38
N LEU A 517 -16.76 -27.13 -8.71
CA LEU A 517 -16.12 -28.11 -9.58
C LEU A 517 -16.29 -27.68 -11.05
N GLY A 518 -15.62 -26.59 -11.42
CA GLY A 518 -15.82 -25.89 -12.69
C GLY A 518 -15.06 -26.44 -13.90
N VAL A 519 -14.25 -27.50 -13.75
CA VAL A 519 -13.60 -28.19 -14.89
C VAL A 519 -14.25 -29.55 -15.08
N SER A 520 -14.95 -29.73 -16.20
CA SER A 520 -15.72 -30.94 -16.48
C SER A 520 -14.83 -32.12 -16.91
N SER A 521 -15.34 -33.34 -16.75
CA SER A 521 -14.80 -34.51 -17.43
C SER A 521 -14.67 -34.24 -18.93
N GLY A 522 -13.63 -34.81 -19.54
CA GLY A 522 -13.34 -34.66 -20.96
C GLY A 522 -12.66 -33.36 -21.37
N HIS A 523 -12.56 -32.36 -20.49
CA HIS A 523 -11.75 -31.16 -20.72
C HIS A 523 -10.28 -31.52 -20.95
N ILE A 524 -9.61 -30.76 -21.83
CA ILE A 524 -8.21 -31.00 -22.20
C ILE A 524 -7.34 -29.89 -21.59
N LEU A 525 -6.35 -30.29 -20.79
CA LEU A 525 -5.40 -29.38 -20.16
C LEU A 525 -4.49 -28.69 -21.19
N GLY A 526 -4.03 -27.48 -20.85
CA GLY A 526 -2.94 -26.79 -21.54
C GLY A 526 -1.58 -27.42 -21.20
N ASP A 527 -0.47 -26.74 -21.54
CA ASP A 527 0.87 -27.30 -21.33
C ASP A 527 1.35 -27.12 -19.89
N ALA A 528 1.53 -28.24 -19.19
CA ALA A 528 2.00 -28.24 -17.80
C ALA A 528 3.49 -27.89 -17.72
N SER A 529 3.86 -26.99 -16.80
CA SER A 529 5.26 -26.58 -16.58
C SER A 529 5.49 -26.11 -15.13
N PRO A 530 6.72 -26.25 -14.60
CA PRO A 530 7.05 -25.76 -13.27
C PRO A 530 6.69 -24.28 -13.08
N LEU A 531 5.90 -23.97 -12.05
CA LEU A 531 5.45 -22.60 -11.76
C LEU A 531 6.54 -21.70 -11.18
N PHE A 532 7.43 -22.28 -10.38
CA PHE A 532 8.35 -21.58 -9.51
C PHE A 532 9.75 -22.19 -9.61
N ALA A 533 10.77 -21.35 -9.64
CA ALA A 533 12.18 -21.73 -9.55
C ALA A 533 12.69 -21.65 -8.10
N ARG A 534 13.57 -22.59 -7.74
CA ARG A 534 14.21 -22.68 -6.43
C ARG A 534 15.09 -21.48 -6.16
N ILE A 535 15.08 -21.02 -4.92
CA ILE A 535 15.99 -20.01 -4.41
C ILE A 535 17.23 -20.70 -3.86
N GLU A 536 18.40 -20.36 -4.41
CA GLU A 536 19.69 -20.91 -4.00
C GLU A 536 20.32 -20.04 -2.92
N ALA A 537 20.89 -20.68 -1.90
CA ALA A 537 21.53 -19.98 -0.79
C ALA A 537 22.70 -19.10 -1.26
N SER A 538 23.40 -19.49 -2.33
CA SER A 538 24.49 -18.70 -2.92
C SER A 538 24.04 -17.34 -3.46
N ASP A 539 22.83 -17.26 -4.02
CA ASP A 539 22.29 -16.01 -4.53
C ASP A 539 21.96 -15.06 -3.39
N ILE A 540 21.39 -15.60 -2.31
CA ILE A 540 21.06 -14.85 -1.10
C ILE A 540 22.31 -14.29 -0.42
N GLU A 541 23.36 -15.09 -0.28
CA GLU A 541 24.63 -14.62 0.26
C GLU A 541 25.30 -13.54 -0.60
N LYS A 542 25.10 -13.58 -1.93
CA LYS A 542 25.50 -12.50 -2.81
C LYS A 542 24.71 -11.22 -2.52
N TYR A 543 23.39 -11.28 -2.45
CA TYR A 543 22.55 -10.10 -2.22
C TYR A 543 22.74 -9.47 -0.83
N LYS A 544 22.95 -10.30 0.21
CA LYS A 544 23.29 -9.81 1.55
C LYS A 544 24.58 -8.96 1.55
N LYS A 545 25.55 -9.28 0.69
CA LYS A 545 26.82 -8.52 0.56
C LYS A 545 26.66 -7.19 -0.17
N GLU A 546 25.57 -6.99 -0.90
CA GLU A 546 25.26 -5.72 -1.57
C GLU A 546 24.67 -4.67 -0.60
N LEU A 547 24.24 -5.10 0.60
CA LEU A 547 23.75 -4.21 1.66
C LEU A 547 24.93 -3.47 2.31
N GLY A 548 24.70 -2.22 2.69
CA GLY A 548 25.66 -1.44 3.46
C GLY A 548 25.81 -1.92 4.92
N PRO A 549 26.61 -1.21 5.74
CA PRO A 549 26.81 -1.60 7.13
C PRO A 549 25.49 -1.55 7.92
N SER A 550 25.27 -2.61 8.69
CA SER A 550 24.07 -2.78 9.52
C SER A 550 24.11 -1.97 10.82
N GLU A 551 25.29 -1.50 11.22
CA GLU A 551 25.60 -0.65 12.39
C GLU A 551 26.67 0.37 12.02
#